data_AF-A0A151UFL2-F1
#
_entry.id   AF-A0A151UFL2-F1
#
_cell.length_a   1.000
_cell.length_b   1.000
_cell.length_c   1.000
_cell.angle_alpha   90.00
_cell.angle_beta   90.00
_cell.angle_gamma   90.00
#
_symmetry.space_group_name_H-M   'P 1'
#
loop_
_entity.id
_entity.type
_entity.pdbx_description
1 polymer ?
#
loop_
_entity_poly.entity_id
_entity_poly.type
_entity_poly.pdbx_seq_one_letter_code
_entity_poly.pdbx_strand_id
1 'polypeptide(L)'
;MPFGLCNAPGTFQRCMLSTFSDFLENCIEVFMDDFAIYGSSFDTCLDSLDRVLNRCIETNLVLNFEKCHFMVVRGNSFKAYHFY
;
A
#
# COMPACT_ATOMS: atom_id res chain seq x y z
N MET A 1 9.95 14.61 2.30
CA MET A 1 10.04 15.33 3.59
C MET A 1 11.43 15.10 4.17
N PRO A 2 12.08 16.09 4.81
CA PRO A 2 13.34 15.86 5.50
C PRO A 2 13.14 15.02 6.77
N PHE A 3 14.03 14.06 7.02
CA PHE A 3 14.07 13.26 8.25
C PHE A 3 14.27 14.18 9.47
N GLY A 4 13.47 14.00 10.54
CA GLY A 4 13.67 14.69 11.83
C GLY A 4 12.55 15.63 12.32
N LEU A 5 11.42 15.74 11.62
CA LEU A 5 10.26 16.49 12.11
C LEU A 5 9.37 15.59 12.98
N CYS A 6 9.11 15.98 14.24
CA CYS A 6 8.27 15.24 15.21
C CYS A 6 6.84 14.88 14.73
N ASN A 7 6.38 15.41 13.59
CA ASN A 7 5.07 15.12 12.97
C ASN A 7 5.16 14.63 11.51
N ALA A 8 6.36 14.33 11.02
CA ALA A 8 6.57 13.80 9.67
C ALA A 8 5.77 12.51 9.39
N PRO A 9 5.80 11.47 10.26
CA PRO A 9 5.06 10.24 9.99
C PRO A 9 3.54 10.46 9.99
N GLY A 10 3.01 11.28 10.93
CA GLY A 10 1.58 11.58 10.97
C GLY A 10 1.05 12.43 9.80
N THR A 11 1.93 13.20 9.14
CA THR A 11 1.57 13.98 7.94
C THR A 11 1.69 13.11 6.69
N PHE A 12 2.70 12.24 6.63
CA PHE A 12 2.88 11.28 5.54
C PHE A 12 1.76 10.23 5.51
N GLN A 13 1.42 9.68 6.67
CA GLN A 13 0.30 8.74 6.82
C GLN A 13 -1.03 9.37 6.39
N ARG A 14 -1.31 10.63 6.77
CA ARG A 14 -2.53 11.33 6.30
C ARG A 14 -2.56 11.55 4.79
N CYS A 15 -1.41 11.83 4.18
CA CYS A 15 -1.29 11.97 2.74
C CYS A 15 -1.52 10.64 2.02
N MET A 16 -0.90 9.55 2.49
CA MET A 16 -1.14 8.19 1.96
C MET A 16 -2.60 7.78 2.15
N LEU A 17 -3.16 7.93 3.35
CA LEU A 17 -4.57 7.63 3.62
C LEU A 17 -5.50 8.43 2.71
N SER A 18 -5.24 9.73 2.49
CA SER A 18 -6.05 10.54 1.58
C SER A 18 -5.94 10.07 0.13
N THR A 19 -4.76 9.66 -0.31
CA THR A 19 -4.49 9.25 -1.69
C THR A 19 -5.12 7.90 -2.01
N PHE A 20 -5.11 6.98 -1.04
CA PHE A 20 -5.67 5.64 -1.14
C PHE A 20 -7.04 5.51 -0.49
N SER A 21 -7.68 6.62 -0.11
CA SER A 21 -8.97 6.62 0.60
C SER A 21 -10.07 5.86 -0.15
N ASP A 22 -10.03 5.91 -1.49
CA ASP A 22 -10.94 5.17 -2.38
C ASP A 22 -10.78 3.64 -2.29
N PHE A 23 -9.61 3.16 -1.87
CA PHE A 23 -9.24 1.75 -1.83
C PHE A 23 -9.15 1.20 -0.41
N LEU A 24 -8.95 2.09 0.57
CA LEU A 24 -8.84 1.78 1.99
C LEU A 24 -10.08 1.04 2.49
N GLU A 25 -9.87 0.05 3.37
CA GLU A 25 -10.88 -0.89 3.91
C GLU A 25 -11.48 -1.90 2.91
N ASN A 26 -11.37 -1.68 1.60
CA ASN A 26 -11.85 -2.65 0.60
C ASN A 26 -10.78 -3.69 0.26
N CYS A 27 -9.60 -3.23 -0.15
CA CYS A 27 -8.52 -4.11 -0.61
C CYS A 27 -7.13 -3.69 -0.12
N ILE A 28 -6.97 -2.51 0.49
CA ILE A 28 -5.69 -2.00 0.99
C ILE A 28 -5.81 -1.58 2.46
N GLU A 29 -4.78 -1.87 3.23
CA GLU A 29 -4.59 -1.49 4.62
C GLU A 29 -3.29 -0.70 4.72
N VAL A 30 -3.36 0.57 5.11
CA VAL A 30 -2.19 1.46 5.22
C VAL A 30 -1.75 1.53 6.67
N PHE A 31 -0.47 1.29 6.95
CA PHE A 31 0.13 1.26 8.27
C PHE A 31 1.41 2.11 8.33
N MET A 32 1.30 3.32 8.89
CA MET A 32 2.40 4.29 9.01
C MET A 32 3.08 4.59 7.67
N ASP A 33 4.17 3.89 7.36
CA ASP A 33 5.00 4.03 6.16
C ASP A 33 4.76 2.91 5.13
N ASP A 34 4.02 1.86 5.51
CA ASP A 34 3.81 0.65 4.75
C ASP A 34 2.34 0.51 4.34
N PHE A 35 2.06 -0.27 3.29
CA PHE A 35 0.69 -0.67 2.96
C PHE A 35 0.62 -2.14 2.58
N ALA A 36 -0.47 -2.78 2.97
CA ALA A 36 -0.77 -4.16 2.70
C ALA A 36 -2.01 -4.26 1.82
N ILE A 37 -1.92 -4.96 0.71
CA ILE A 37 -3.07 -5.26 -0.15
C ILE A 37 -3.52 -6.67 0.18
N TYR A 38 -4.82 -6.85 0.44
CA TYR A 38 -5.41 -8.16 0.70
C TYR A 38 -6.50 -8.45 -0.32
N GLY A 39 -6.58 -9.72 -0.72
CA GLY A 39 -7.61 -10.21 -1.63
C GLY A 39 -8.18 -11.53 -1.15
N SER A 40 -9.47 -11.75 -1.41
CA SER A 40 -10.16 -13.02 -1.17
C SER A 40 -9.71 -14.12 -2.14
N SER A 41 -9.22 -13.75 -3.32
CA SER A 41 -8.70 -14.65 -4.34
C SER A 41 -7.44 -14.08 -4.99
N PHE A 42 -6.70 -14.92 -5.70
CA PHE A 42 -5.50 -14.51 -6.42
C PHE A 42 -5.80 -13.44 -7.47
N ASP A 43 -6.86 -13.65 -8.25
CA ASP A 43 -7.32 -12.74 -9.31
C ASP A 43 -7.74 -11.38 -8.73
N THR A 44 -8.56 -11.39 -7.67
CA THR A 44 -8.98 -10.16 -6.97
C THR A 44 -7.80 -9.42 -6.35
N CYS A 45 -6.81 -10.14 -5.83
CA CYS A 45 -5.59 -9.54 -5.28
C CYS A 45 -4.76 -8.87 -6.40
N LEU A 46 -4.68 -9.48 -7.58
CA LEU A 46 -3.99 -8.92 -8.74
C LEU A 46 -4.69 -7.67 -9.27
N ASP A 47 -6.02 -7.69 -9.42
CA ASP A 47 -6.80 -6.52 -9.84
C ASP A 47 -6.64 -5.36 -8.86
N SER A 48 -6.70 -5.67 -7.56
CA SER A 48 -6.48 -4.67 -6.51
C SER A 48 -5.07 -4.10 -6.55
N LEU A 49 -4.07 -4.95 -6.77
CA LEU A 49 -2.67 -4.53 -6.91
C LEU A 49 -2.48 -3.61 -8.12
N ASP A 50 -3.03 -3.98 -9.28
CA ASP A 50 -2.94 -3.18 -10.50
C ASP A 50 -3.56 -1.79 -10.30
N ARG A 51 -4.73 -1.71 -9.67
CA ARG A 51 -5.40 -0.44 -9.36
C ARG A 51 -4.59 0.43 -8.41
N VAL A 52 -3.98 -0.16 -7.38
CA VAL A 52 -3.11 0.57 -6.43
C VAL A 52 -1.84 1.05 -7.13
N LEU A 53 -1.20 0.21 -7.94
CA LEU A 53 0.00 0.56 -8.71
C LEU A 53 -0.28 1.71 -9.69
N ASN A 54 -1.41 1.66 -10.41
CA ASN A 54 -1.82 2.75 -11.30
C ASN A 54 -2.00 4.07 -10.53
N ARG A 55 -2.62 4.05 -9.34
CA ARG A 55 -2.74 5.25 -8.51
C ARG A 55 -1.39 5.73 -7.99
N CYS A 56 -0.46 4.83 -7.66
CA CYS A 56 0.92 5.20 -7.31
C CYS A 56 1.62 5.95 -8.47
N ILE A 57 1.44 5.48 -9.71
CA ILE A 57 2.00 6.14 -10.90
C ILE A 57 1.40 7.54 -11.08
N GLU A 58 0.07 7.68 -10.97
CA GLU A 58 -0.61 8.97 -11.07
C GLU A 58 -0.14 9.97 -10.00
N THR A 59 0.10 9.48 -8.79
CA THR A 59 0.50 10.30 -7.64
C THR A 59 2.02 10.50 -7.55
N ASN A 60 2.79 10.01 -8.52
CA ASN A 60 4.26 10.01 -8.53
C ASN A 60 4.87 9.38 -7.27
N LEU A 61 4.19 8.39 -6.70
CA LEU A 61 4.69 7.62 -5.57
C LEU A 61 5.67 6.56 -6.08
N VAL A 62 6.93 6.64 -5.64
CA VAL A 62 7.96 5.67 -6.01
C VAL A 62 7.92 4.51 -5.02
N LEU A 63 7.68 3.31 -5.54
CA LEU A 63 7.68 2.07 -4.76
C LEU A 63 9.06 1.42 -4.83
N ASN A 64 9.60 1.02 -3.67
CA ASN A 64 10.84 0.27 -3.64
C ASN A 64 10.60 -1.23 -3.88
N PHE A 65 10.81 -1.70 -5.11
CA PHE A 65 10.59 -3.11 -5.50
C PHE A 65 11.43 -4.10 -4.71
N GLU A 66 12.62 -3.73 -4.22
CA GLU A 66 13.50 -4.62 -3.45
C GLU A 66 12.90 -5.01 -2.09
N LYS A 67 12.05 -4.13 -1.54
CA LYS A 67 11.35 -4.34 -0.26
C LYS A 67 9.92 -4.86 -0.44
N CYS A 68 9.40 -4.85 -1.66
CA CYS A 68 8.06 -5.33 -1.95
C CYS A 68 7.98 -6.86 -1.86
N HIS A 69 7.04 -7.34 -1.05
CA HIS A 69 6.72 -8.76 -0.98
C HIS A 69 5.33 -8.98 -1.55
N PHE A 70 5.26 -9.44 -2.79
CA PHE A 70 3.99 -9.72 -3.45
C PHE A 70 3.52 -11.15 -3.17
N MET A 71 2.21 -11.34 -3.07
CA MET A 71 1.56 -12.67 -3.04
C MET A 71 2.06 -13.60 -1.93
N VAL A 72 2.26 -13.08 -0.72
CA VAL A 72 2.53 -13.91 0.45
C VAL A 72 1.23 -14.61 0.85
N VAL A 73 1.20 -15.94 0.72
CA VAL A 73 0.09 -16.77 1.20
C VAL A 73 0.26 -16.94 2.71
N ARG A 74 -0.66 -16.37 3.49
CA ARG A 74 -0.69 -16.54 4.94
C ARG A 74 -2.05 -17.10 5.36
N GLY A 75 -2.21 -18.42 5.22
CA GLY A 75 -3.50 -19.13 5.39
C GLY A 75 -4.30 -19.18 4.09
N ASN A 76 -5.63 -18.96 4.17
CA ASN A 76 -6.55 -18.91 3.02
C ASN A 76 -6.64 -17.52 2.37
N SER A 77 -5.72 -16.60 2.68
CA SER A 77 -5.76 -15.22 2.19
C SER A 77 -4.41 -14.81 1.62
N PHE A 78 -4.45 -14.10 0.50
CA PHE A 78 -3.28 -13.54 -0.17
C PHE A 78 -3.02 -12.13 0.36
N LYS A 79 -1.77 -11.84 0.74
CA LYS A 79 -1.34 -10.51 1.14
C LYS A 79 -0.15 -10.06 0.29
N ALA A 80 -0.19 -8.85 -0.23
CA ALA A 80 0.98 -8.15 -0.76
C ALA A 80 1.40 -7.07 0.24
N TYR A 81 2.67 -7.02 0.60
CA TYR A 81 3.24 -6.04 1.52
C TYR A 81 4.18 -5.11 0.76
N HIS A 82 3.99 -3.80 0.89
CA HIS A 82 4.96 -2.79 0.52
C HIS A 82 5.67 -2.29 1.78
N PHE A 83 6.99 -2.36 1.79
CA PHE A 83 7.83 -1.76 2.84
C PHE A 83 8.59 -0.56 2.25
N TYR A 84 8.46 0.63 2.83
CA TYR A 84 9.27 1.79 2.45
C TYR A 84 10.69 1.72 3.05
#